data_AF-A0A7S0DWN6-F1
#
_entry.id   AF-A0A7S0DWN6-F1
#
_cell.length_a   1.000
_cell.length_b   1.000
_cell.length_c   1.000
_cell.angle_alpha   90.00
_cell.angle_beta   90.00
_cell.angle_gamma   90.00
#
_symmetry.space_group_name_H-M   'P 1'
#
loop_
_entity.id
_entity.type
_entity.pdbx_description
1 polymer ?
#
loop_
_entity_poly.entity_id
_entity_poly.type
_entity_poly.pdbx_seq_one_letter_code
_entity_poly.pdbx_strand_id
1 'polypeptide(L)'
;EFGRMLCETLQEHMRASGRPDDVARLFEGSTLNSIRCTKVDFRSEREERWYDLQMPVLGCGGLRASLGSFVREEKLSGDNRYNTRRPELGRQEARRGARLKSVPPVLQLHLKRFEYDARSGEMLKLQQCFRFPTSLQLKRFMASAEAPPQYKLLAVLSHVGHFGSGHYVSYVRPVGGSQ
;
A
#
# COMPACT_ATOMS: atom_id res chain seq x y z
N GLU A 1 -3.31 -12.15 -0.11
CA GLU A 1 -2.81 -13.18 0.81
C GLU A 1 -1.91 -14.17 0.08
N PHE A 2 -2.42 -14.96 -0.87
CA PHE A 2 -1.62 -15.90 -1.68
C PHE A 2 -0.35 -15.30 -2.31
N GLY A 3 -0.45 -14.11 -2.93
CA GLY A 3 0.72 -13.47 -3.56
C GLY A 3 1.87 -13.16 -2.59
N ARG A 4 1.56 -12.82 -1.33
CA ARG A 4 2.59 -12.57 -0.30
C ARG A 4 3.24 -13.86 0.16
N MET A 5 2.41 -14.87 0.47
CA MET A 5 2.88 -16.19 0.86
C MET A 5 3.82 -16.79 -0.20
N LEU A 6 3.45 -16.67 -1.49
CA LEU A 6 4.31 -17.11 -2.58
C LEU A 6 5.65 -16.35 -2.62
N CYS A 7 5.62 -15.02 -2.45
CA CYS A 7 6.85 -14.22 -2.42
C CYS A 7 7.75 -14.63 -1.25
N GLU A 8 7.19 -14.79 -0.05
CA GLU A 8 7.92 -15.21 1.16
C GLU A 8 8.54 -16.60 0.97
N THR A 9 7.78 -17.58 0.48
CA THR A 9 8.30 -18.93 0.20
C THR A 9 9.42 -18.91 -0.86
N LEU A 10 9.26 -18.13 -1.93
CA LEU A 10 10.30 -18.00 -2.96
C LEU A 10 11.57 -17.37 -2.39
N GLN A 11 11.45 -16.36 -1.52
CA GLN A 11 12.59 -15.73 -0.86
C GLN A 11 13.35 -16.70 0.04
N GLU A 12 12.64 -17.46 0.87
CA GLU A 12 13.23 -18.48 1.73
C GLU A 12 14.01 -19.51 0.89
N HIS A 13 13.42 -19.97 -0.22
CA HIS A 13 14.06 -20.93 -1.10
C HIS A 13 15.29 -20.36 -1.83
N MET A 14 15.23 -19.11 -2.30
CA MET A 14 16.36 -18.44 -2.94
C MET A 14 17.53 -18.27 -1.97
N ARG A 15 17.25 -17.84 -0.72
CA ARG A 15 18.25 -17.70 0.34
C ARG A 15 18.90 -19.03 0.68
N ALA A 16 18.10 -20.09 0.85
CA ALA A 16 18.60 -21.44 1.10
C ALA A 16 19.50 -21.95 -0.04
N SER A 17 19.25 -21.50 -1.28
CA SER A 17 20.02 -21.87 -2.47
C SER A 17 21.23 -20.96 -2.74
N GLY A 18 21.54 -19.99 -1.86
CA GLY A 18 22.64 -19.04 -2.04
C GLY A 18 22.46 -18.06 -3.21
N ARG A 19 21.23 -17.91 -3.71
CA ARG A 19 20.90 -16.99 -4.82
C ARG A 19 20.55 -15.60 -4.29
N PRO A 20 20.79 -14.53 -5.07
CA PRO A 20 20.31 -13.20 -4.74
C PRO A 20 18.78 -13.19 -4.54
N ASP A 21 18.30 -12.33 -3.64
CA ASP A 21 16.88 -12.15 -3.35
C ASP A 21 16.21 -11.34 -4.48
N ASP A 22 15.96 -12.01 -5.61
CA ASP A 22 15.34 -11.40 -6.79
C ASP A 22 13.91 -10.94 -6.52
N VAL A 23 13.22 -11.57 -5.56
CA VAL A 23 11.87 -11.16 -5.15
C VAL A 23 11.93 -9.79 -4.49
N ALA A 24 12.83 -9.57 -3.53
CA ALA A 24 13.01 -8.26 -2.91
C ALA A 24 13.42 -7.23 -3.97
N ARG A 25 14.37 -7.58 -4.85
CA ARG A 25 14.82 -6.68 -5.93
C ARG A 25 13.69 -6.23 -6.86
N LEU A 26 12.72 -7.10 -7.14
CA LEU A 26 11.65 -6.82 -8.11
C LEU A 26 10.40 -6.19 -7.49
N PHE A 27 10.07 -6.52 -6.23
CA PHE A 27 8.79 -6.20 -5.62
C PHE A 27 8.89 -5.41 -4.31
N GLU A 28 10.05 -5.34 -3.66
CA GLU A 28 10.18 -4.62 -2.39
C GLU A 28 10.26 -3.10 -2.61
N GLY A 29 9.33 -2.37 -1.99
CA GLY A 29 9.41 -0.93 -1.79
C GLY A 29 9.41 -0.58 -0.30
N SER A 30 9.53 0.72 0.00
CA SER A 30 9.47 1.19 1.38
C SER A 30 8.67 2.48 1.55
N THR A 31 8.06 2.62 2.72
CA THR A 31 7.28 3.79 3.15
C THR A 31 7.97 4.41 4.34
N LEU A 32 8.09 5.74 4.34
CA LEU A 32 8.50 6.52 5.50
C LEU A 32 7.24 6.94 6.29
N ASN A 33 7.06 6.33 7.46
CA ASN A 33 6.02 6.70 8.40
C ASN A 33 6.56 7.74 9.36
N SER A 34 5.87 8.87 9.48
CA SER A 34 6.27 9.99 10.34
C SER A 34 5.20 10.27 11.39
N ILE A 35 5.62 10.52 12.62
CA ILE A 35 4.76 10.98 13.70
C ILE A 35 5.38 12.25 14.29
N ARG A 36 4.58 13.31 14.41
CA ARG A 36 4.98 14.57 15.02
C ARG A 36 3.96 14.99 16.06
N CYS A 37 4.39 15.13 17.31
CA CYS A 37 3.53 15.64 18.37
C CYS A 37 3.21 17.12 18.14
N THR A 38 2.01 17.56 18.51
CA THR A 38 1.56 18.93 18.25
C THR A 38 1.85 19.90 19.40
N LYS A 39 2.01 19.38 20.63
CA LYS A 39 2.19 20.17 21.86
C LYS A 39 3.58 20.06 22.48
N VAL A 40 4.38 19.10 22.02
CA VAL A 40 5.74 18.83 22.54
C VAL A 40 6.68 18.62 21.36
N ASP A 41 7.96 18.93 21.55
CA ASP A 41 8.99 18.69 20.54
C ASP A 41 9.39 17.21 20.53
N PHE A 42 8.53 16.40 19.89
CA PHE A 42 8.75 14.98 19.69
C PHE A 42 8.41 14.61 18.25
N ARG A 43 9.35 13.98 17.57
CA ARG A 43 9.19 13.39 16.24
C ARG A 43 9.72 11.97 16.23
N SER A 44 9.04 11.11 15.48
CA SER A 44 9.51 9.76 15.17
C SER A 44 9.35 9.50 13.69
N GLU A 45 10.33 8.83 13.10
CA GLU A 45 10.26 8.35 11.73
C GLU A 45 10.65 6.88 11.69
N ARG A 46 9.88 6.10 10.93
CA ARG A 46 10.12 4.68 10.76
C ARG A 46 9.95 4.33 9.29
N GLU A 47 10.95 3.65 8.76
CA GLU A 47 10.84 3.01 7.46
C GLU A 47 10.19 1.64 7.60
N GLU A 48 9.19 1.37 6.75
CA GLU A 48 8.51 0.08 6.68
C GLU A 48 8.55 -0.43 5.23
N ARG A 49 9.01 -1.67 5.08
CA ARG A 49 9.12 -2.36 3.78
C ARG A 49 7.78 -3.00 3.41
N TRP A 50 7.51 -3.11 2.13
CA TRP A 50 6.29 -3.71 1.59
C TRP A 50 6.53 -4.35 0.23
N TYR A 51 5.70 -5.35 -0.12
CA TYR A 51 5.69 -6.01 -1.43
C TYR A 51 4.47 -5.60 -2.28
N ASP A 52 3.39 -5.18 -1.62
CA ASP A 52 2.21 -4.57 -2.23
C ASP A 52 1.72 -3.38 -1.40
N LEU A 53 1.13 -2.41 -2.09
CA LEU A 53 0.43 -1.30 -1.46
C LEU A 53 -1.07 -1.58 -1.44
N GLN A 54 -1.67 -1.48 -0.26
CA GLN A 54 -3.10 -1.67 -0.11
C GLN A 54 -3.83 -0.36 -0.31
N MET A 55 -4.63 -0.30 -1.37
CA MET A 55 -5.33 0.89 -1.83
C MET A 55 -6.77 0.88 -1.31
N PRO A 56 -7.16 1.85 -0.44
CA PRO A 56 -8.55 1.98 -0.02
C PRO A 56 -9.46 2.24 -1.22
N VAL A 57 -10.55 1.50 -1.31
CA VAL A 57 -11.57 1.68 -2.35
C VAL A 57 -12.71 2.53 -1.80
N LEU A 58 -13.19 2.24 -0.59
CA LEU A 58 -14.29 2.98 0.04
C LEU A 58 -13.98 4.49 0.08
N GLY A 59 -14.92 5.30 -0.42
CA GLY A 59 -14.75 6.76 -0.48
C GLY A 59 -13.73 7.27 -1.51
N CYS A 60 -13.11 6.39 -2.30
CA CYS A 60 -12.13 6.73 -3.33
C CYS A 60 -12.67 6.42 -4.73
N GLY A 61 -12.83 7.44 -5.59
CA GLY A 61 -13.31 7.26 -6.97
C GLY A 61 -12.27 6.66 -7.95
N GLY A 62 -11.05 6.38 -7.48
CA GLY A 62 -9.99 5.81 -8.28
C GLY A 62 -8.61 5.87 -7.63
N LEU A 63 -7.61 5.37 -8.35
CA LEU A 63 -6.26 5.13 -7.85
C LEU A 63 -5.58 6.40 -7.33
N ARG A 64 -5.72 7.53 -8.03
CA ARG A 64 -5.12 8.79 -7.59
C ARG A 64 -5.70 9.28 -6.26
N ALA A 65 -7.01 9.14 -6.06
CA ALA A 65 -7.67 9.48 -4.80
C ALA A 65 -7.24 8.52 -3.68
N SER A 66 -7.11 7.23 -4.01
CA SER A 66 -6.66 6.19 -3.08
C SER A 66 -5.22 6.41 -2.60
N LEU A 67 -4.29 6.71 -3.51
CA LEU A 67 -2.91 7.11 -3.18
C LEU A 67 -2.86 8.42 -2.38
N GLY A 68 -3.74 9.37 -2.69
CA GLY A 68 -3.91 10.59 -1.92
C GLY A 68 -4.37 10.33 -0.49
N SER A 69 -5.30 9.40 -0.30
CA SER A 69 -5.76 8.94 1.01
C SER A 69 -4.63 8.23 1.77
N PHE A 70 -3.84 7.40 1.08
CA PHE A 70 -2.69 6.69 1.66
C PHE A 70 -1.64 7.64 2.23
N VAL A 71 -1.33 8.74 1.53
CA VAL A 71 -0.37 9.75 2.03
C VAL A 71 -1.02 10.84 2.89
N ARG A 72 -2.32 10.80 3.12
CA ARG A 72 -2.99 11.86 3.89
C ARG A 72 -2.50 11.83 5.33
N GLU A 73 -2.18 13.00 5.87
CA GLU A 73 -1.88 13.10 7.30
C GLU A 73 -3.16 12.93 8.12
N GLU A 74 -3.04 12.13 9.17
CA GLU A 74 -4.10 11.86 10.13
C GLU A 74 -3.77 12.53 11.47
N LYS A 75 -4.77 13.17 12.07
CA LYS A 75 -4.63 13.72 13.43
C LYS A 75 -4.99 12.65 14.45
N LEU A 76 -4.06 12.39 15.37
CA LEU A 76 -4.22 11.52 16.52
C LEU A 76 -4.63 12.37 17.73
N SER A 77 -5.87 12.21 18.19
CA SER A 77 -6.46 12.99 19.30
C SER A 77 -7.48 12.18 20.11
N GLY A 78 -7.91 12.73 21.25
CA GLY A 78 -8.86 12.06 22.15
C GLY A 78 -8.28 10.77 22.73
N ASP A 79 -9.00 9.67 22.58
CA ASP A 79 -8.56 8.34 23.02
C ASP A 79 -7.46 7.75 22.11
N ASN A 80 -7.35 8.26 20.87
CA ASN A 80 -6.36 7.85 19.87
C ASN A 80 -5.04 8.65 19.97
N ARG A 81 -4.75 9.29 21.11
CA ARG A 81 -3.48 10.00 21.32
C ARG A 81 -2.28 9.05 21.20
N TYR A 82 -1.20 9.56 20.61
CA TYR A 82 0.02 8.80 20.38
C TYR A 82 0.78 8.60 21.70
N ASN A 83 1.19 7.36 21.99
CA ASN A 83 2.09 7.07 23.11
C ASN A 83 3.53 7.29 22.67
N THR A 84 4.18 8.30 23.22
CA THR A 84 5.57 8.66 22.91
C THR A 84 6.59 7.61 23.35
N ARG A 85 6.19 6.63 24.18
CA ARG A 85 7.06 5.66 24.88
C ARG A 85 8.09 6.32 25.79
N ARG A 86 7.96 7.63 26.01
CA ARG A 86 8.74 8.43 26.95
C ARG A 86 7.86 8.71 28.17
N PRO A 87 8.17 8.12 29.34
CA PRO A 87 7.34 8.26 30.54
C PRO A 87 7.02 9.73 30.88
N GLU A 88 7.97 10.63 30.66
CA GLU A 88 7.88 12.06 30.93
C GLU A 88 6.92 12.83 29.99
N LEU A 89 6.71 12.34 28.77
CA LEU A 89 5.81 12.96 27.79
C LEU A 89 4.44 12.26 27.71
N GLY A 90 4.37 10.97 28.04
CA GLY A 90 3.13 10.20 28.04
C GLY A 90 2.40 10.19 26.70
N ARG A 91 1.07 10.24 26.75
CA ARG A 91 0.17 10.25 25.58
C ARG A 91 -0.07 11.67 25.07
N GLN A 92 0.25 11.92 23.81
CA GLN A 92 0.21 13.24 23.18
C GLN A 92 -0.67 13.27 21.94
N GLU A 93 -1.24 14.44 21.65
CA GLU A 93 -1.80 14.70 20.32
C GLU A 93 -0.68 14.75 19.29
N ALA A 94 -0.90 14.15 18.12
CA ALA A 94 0.11 14.05 17.09
C ALA A 94 -0.50 14.07 15.69
N ARG A 95 0.33 14.33 14.68
CA ARG A 95 0.05 14.09 13.27
C ARG A 95 0.83 12.88 12.83
N ARG A 96 0.14 11.91 12.22
CA ARG A 96 0.72 10.73 11.61
C ARG A 96 0.61 10.85 10.10
N GLY A 97 1.69 10.57 9.39
CA GLY A 97 1.71 10.57 7.93
C GLY A 97 2.52 9.41 7.39
N ALA A 98 2.26 9.06 6.14
CA ALA A 98 3.01 8.08 5.38
C ALA A 98 3.39 8.68 4.01
N ARG A 99 4.59 8.40 3.53
CA ARG A 99 5.07 8.77 2.19
C ARG A 99 5.87 7.62 1.60
N LEU A 100 5.80 7.43 0.28
CA LEU A 100 6.61 6.42 -0.40
C LEU A 100 8.07 6.86 -0.38
N LYS A 101 8.96 6.03 0.18
CA LYS A 101 10.40 6.32 0.21
C LYS A 101 11.10 5.71 -1.00
N SER A 102 10.85 4.43 -1.28
CA SER A 102 11.30 3.75 -2.49
C SER A 102 10.14 3.00 -3.13
N VAL A 103 10.23 2.76 -4.44
CA VAL A 103 9.22 2.02 -5.20
C VAL A 103 9.91 0.96 -6.07
N PRO A 104 9.36 -0.27 -6.14
CA PRO A 104 9.99 -1.39 -6.82
C PRO A 104 9.78 -1.34 -8.34
N PRO A 105 10.61 -2.00 -9.15
CA PRO A 105 10.39 -2.12 -10.59
C PRO A 105 9.00 -2.67 -10.95
N VAL A 106 8.48 -3.63 -10.17
CA VAL A 106 7.14 -4.19 -10.34
C VAL A 106 6.27 -3.78 -9.15
N LEU A 107 5.39 -2.81 -9.38
CA LEU A 107 4.50 -2.29 -8.35
C LEU A 107 3.18 -3.08 -8.29
N GLN A 108 2.93 -3.73 -7.16
CA GLN A 108 1.66 -4.40 -6.88
C GLN A 108 0.73 -3.48 -6.07
N LEU A 109 -0.48 -3.24 -6.60
CA LEU A 109 -1.50 -2.42 -5.96
C LEU A 109 -2.71 -3.29 -5.65
N HIS A 110 -2.92 -3.57 -4.36
CA HIS A 110 -4.04 -4.37 -3.90
C HIS A 110 -5.23 -3.46 -3.56
N LEU A 111 -6.28 -3.51 -4.37
CA LEU A 111 -7.51 -2.77 -4.08
C LEU A 111 -8.28 -3.46 -2.93
N LYS A 112 -8.44 -2.76 -1.80
CA LYS A 112 -9.24 -3.22 -0.66
C LYS A 112 -10.74 -3.19 -1.00
N ARG A 113 -11.20 -4.19 -1.76
CA ARG A 113 -12.59 -4.34 -2.17
C ARG A 113 -13.44 -5.12 -1.18
N PHE A 114 -12.87 -5.68 -0.13
CA PHE A 114 -13.62 -6.38 0.90
C PHE A 114 -13.49 -5.61 2.21
N GLU A 115 -14.62 -5.19 2.76
CA GLU A 115 -14.70 -4.44 4.01
C GLU A 115 -15.67 -5.14 4.95
N TYR A 116 -15.38 -5.09 6.24
CA TYR A 116 -16.25 -5.62 7.27
C TYR A 116 -17.37 -4.61 7.55
N ASP A 117 -18.62 -5.02 7.40
CA ASP A 117 -19.76 -4.21 7.80
C ASP A 117 -20.22 -4.58 9.22
N ALA A 118 -19.97 -3.69 10.17
CA ALA A 118 -20.32 -3.91 11.57
C ALA A 118 -21.84 -4.01 11.82
N ARG A 119 -22.68 -3.51 10.90
CA ARG A 119 -24.14 -3.58 11.05
C ARG A 119 -24.68 -4.96 10.71
N SER A 120 -24.26 -5.53 9.58
CA SER A 120 -24.63 -6.89 9.17
C SER A 120 -23.79 -7.97 9.86
N GLY A 121 -22.58 -7.64 10.32
CA GLY A 121 -21.63 -8.62 10.86
C GLY A 121 -20.91 -9.43 9.77
N GLU A 122 -20.98 -9.00 8.51
CA GLU A 122 -20.48 -9.75 7.36
C GLU A 122 -19.38 -9.00 6.60
N MET A 123 -18.56 -9.75 5.86
CA MET A 123 -17.59 -9.20 4.92
C MET A 123 -18.27 -8.91 3.58
N LEU A 124 -18.31 -7.65 3.19
CA LEU A 124 -18.99 -7.21 1.97
C LEU A 124 -17.99 -6.80 0.89
N LYS A 125 -18.30 -7.14 -0.36
CA LYS A 125 -17.52 -6.72 -1.52
C LYS A 125 -18.00 -5.36 -2.03
N LEU A 126 -17.12 -4.37 -2.06
CA LEU A 126 -17.32 -3.05 -2.63
C LEU A 126 -17.43 -3.12 -4.15
N GLN A 127 -18.66 -2.93 -4.66
CA GLN A 127 -18.99 -2.93 -6.09
C GLN A 127 -18.81 -1.56 -6.76
N GLN A 128 -18.42 -0.52 -6.00
CA GLN A 128 -18.22 0.81 -6.56
C GLN A 128 -17.19 0.82 -7.71
N CYS A 129 -17.46 1.67 -8.70
CA CYS A 129 -16.54 1.94 -9.78
C CYS A 129 -15.23 2.52 -9.22
N PHE A 130 -14.09 2.00 -9.70
CA PHE A 130 -12.77 2.47 -9.30
C PHE A 130 -11.92 2.67 -10.55
N ARG A 131 -11.59 3.93 -10.84
CA ARG A 131 -10.83 4.27 -12.04
C ARG A 131 -9.33 4.15 -11.79
N PHE A 132 -8.59 3.57 -12.73
CA PHE A 132 -7.14 3.51 -12.70
C PHE A 132 -6.57 3.84 -14.08
N PRO A 133 -5.46 4.59 -14.17
CA PRO A 133 -4.86 4.96 -15.44
C PRO A 133 -3.98 3.83 -16.00
N THR A 134 -3.73 3.85 -17.30
CA THR A 134 -2.74 2.97 -17.96
C THR A 134 -1.30 3.40 -17.72
N SER A 135 -1.08 4.66 -17.33
CA SER A 135 0.21 5.22 -16.93
C SER A 135 0.11 5.93 -15.60
N LEU A 136 1.04 5.69 -14.67
CA LEU A 136 0.99 6.17 -13.30
C LEU A 136 2.28 6.90 -12.93
N GLN A 137 2.14 8.14 -12.45
CA GLN A 137 3.23 8.95 -11.93
C GLN A 137 3.11 9.07 -10.41
N LEU A 138 4.17 8.70 -9.69
CA LEU A 138 4.14 8.63 -8.22
C LEU A 138 4.80 9.82 -7.51
N LYS A 139 5.43 10.74 -8.23
CA LYS A 139 6.20 11.88 -7.67
C LYS A 139 5.50 12.59 -6.50
N ARG A 140 4.18 12.83 -6.60
CA ARG A 140 3.40 13.55 -5.58
C ARG A 140 3.21 12.79 -4.26
N PHE A 141 3.47 11.49 -4.25
CA PHE A 141 3.28 10.60 -3.10
C PHE A 141 4.62 10.19 -2.46
N MET A 142 5.75 10.60 -3.06
CA MET A 142 7.09 10.29 -2.58
C MET A 142 7.51 11.18 -1.40
N ALA A 143 8.41 10.67 -0.57
CA ALA A 143 9.09 11.43 0.48
C ALA A 143 10.24 12.28 -0.08
N SER A 144 10.89 11.79 -1.15
CA SER A 144 11.95 12.52 -1.87
C SER A 144 11.37 13.46 -2.92
N ALA A 145 12.12 14.53 -3.24
CA ALA A 145 11.83 15.41 -4.37
C ALA A 145 12.17 14.77 -5.74
N GLU A 146 13.00 13.72 -5.72
CA GLU A 146 13.34 12.94 -6.91
C GLU A 146 12.12 12.20 -7.43
N ALA A 147 11.90 12.31 -8.74
CA ALA A 147 10.77 11.67 -9.40
C ALA A 147 11.11 10.21 -9.70
N PRO A 148 10.31 9.23 -9.21
CA PRO A 148 10.49 7.85 -9.61
C PRO A 148 10.08 7.69 -11.09
N PRO A 149 10.54 6.61 -11.74
CA PRO A 149 10.09 6.25 -13.08
C PRO A 149 8.55 6.21 -13.20
N GLN A 150 8.05 6.50 -14.39
CA GLN A 150 6.62 6.34 -14.69
C GLN A 150 6.29 4.86 -14.86
N TYR A 151 5.24 4.40 -14.18
CA TYR A 151 4.74 3.03 -14.34
C TYR A 151 3.76 2.93 -15.49
N LYS A 152 3.80 1.80 -16.19
CA LYS A 152 2.80 1.41 -17.18
C LYS A 152 2.02 0.20 -16.67
N LEU A 153 0.70 0.23 -16.76
CA LEU A 153 -0.17 -0.87 -16.37
C LEU A 153 0.20 -2.13 -17.16
N LEU A 154 0.60 -3.18 -16.45
CA LEU A 154 0.97 -4.47 -17.03
C LEU A 154 -0.19 -5.47 -16.96
N ALA A 155 -0.82 -5.61 -15.79
CA ALA A 155 -1.86 -6.60 -15.56
C ALA A 155 -2.95 -6.08 -14.64
N VAL A 156 -4.16 -6.62 -14.79
CA VAL A 156 -5.31 -6.42 -13.91
C VAL A 156 -5.86 -7.77 -13.52
N LEU A 157 -5.87 -8.06 -12.21
CA LEU A 157 -6.53 -9.23 -11.65
C LEU A 157 -7.94 -8.83 -11.20
N SER A 158 -8.95 -9.39 -11.86
CA SER A 158 -10.36 -9.17 -11.57
C SER A 158 -10.93 -10.37 -10.82
N HIS A 159 -11.67 -10.10 -9.75
CA HIS A 159 -12.45 -11.10 -9.04
C HIS A 159 -13.94 -10.88 -9.33
N VAL A 160 -14.64 -11.91 -9.79
CA VAL A 160 -16.09 -11.92 -10.01
C VAL A 160 -16.73 -12.85 -8.98
N GLY A 161 -17.73 -12.38 -8.23
CA GLY A 161 -18.31 -13.11 -7.10
C GLY A 161 -18.27 -12.32 -5.79
N HIS A 162 -18.47 -13.03 -4.67
CA HIS A 162 -18.69 -12.50 -3.32
C HIS A 162 -17.50 -12.78 -2.39
N PHE A 163 -17.62 -12.44 -1.11
CA PHE A 163 -16.64 -12.87 -0.14
C PHE A 163 -16.68 -14.41 -0.01
N GLY A 164 -15.51 -15.06 -0.04
CA GLY A 164 -15.38 -16.52 0.08
C GLY A 164 -15.71 -17.34 -1.17
N SER A 165 -16.27 -16.76 -2.23
CA SER A 165 -16.57 -17.48 -3.48
C SER A 165 -16.49 -16.58 -4.72
N GLY A 166 -15.93 -17.12 -5.81
CA GLY A 166 -15.90 -16.42 -7.08
C GLY A 166 -14.89 -16.98 -8.06
N HIS A 167 -14.66 -16.21 -9.13
CA HIS A 167 -13.79 -16.55 -10.25
C HIS A 167 -12.79 -15.42 -10.49
N TYR A 168 -11.53 -15.79 -10.71
CA TYR A 168 -10.44 -14.85 -10.96
C TYR A 168 -10.09 -14.84 -12.45
N VAL A 169 -10.09 -13.64 -13.03
CA VAL A 169 -9.70 -13.40 -14.42
C VAL A 169 -8.52 -12.43 -14.41
N SER A 170 -7.46 -12.76 -15.16
CA SER A 170 -6.32 -11.87 -15.33
C SER A 170 -6.29 -11.31 -16.75
N TYR A 171 -6.16 -10.00 -16.85
CA TYR A 171 -5.93 -9.28 -18.10
C TYR A 171 -4.47 -8.85 -18.08
N VAL A 172 -3.67 -9.31 -19.04
CA VAL A 172 -2.23 -9.03 -19.09
C VAL A 172 -1.91 -8.41 -20.44
N ARG A 173 -1.19 -7.29 -20.43
CA ARG A 173 -0.63 -6.72 -21.65
C ARG A 173 0.60 -7.56 -22.07
N PRO A 174 0.59 -8.17 -23.26
CA PRO A 174 1.76 -8.89 -23.76
C PRO A 174 2.97 -7.96 -23.83
N VAL A 175 4.12 -8.46 -23.42
CA VAL A 175 5.40 -7.75 -23.57
C VAL A 175 6.12 -8.41 -24.74
N GLY A 176 5.98 -7.85 -25.96
CA GLY A 176 6.65 -8.40 -27.15
C GLY A 176 5.90 -8.35 -28.48
N GLY A 177 4.73 -7.72 -28.59
CA GLY A 177 4.11 -7.44 -29.90
C GLY A 177 4.48 -6.04 -30.38
N SER A 178 5.17 -5.94 -31.51
CA SER A 178 5.18 -4.73 -32.33
C SER A 178 3.72 -4.31 -32.58
N GLN A 179 3.48 -2.99 -32.56
CA GLN A 179 2.19 -2.38 -32.88
C GLN A 179 1.63 -2.90 -34.21
#